data_AF-A0A023GBT8-F1
#
_entry.id   AF-A0A023GBT8-F1
#
_cell.length_a   1.000
_cell.length_b   1.000
_cell.length_c   1.000
_cell.angle_alpha   90.00
_cell.angle_beta   90.00
_cell.angle_gamma   90.00
#
_symmetry.space_group_name_H-M   'P 1'
#
loop_
_entity.id
_entity.type
_entity.pdbx_description
1 polymer ?
#
loop_
_entity_poly.entity_id
_entity_poly.type
_entity_poly.pdbx_seq_one_letter_code
_entity_poly.pdbx_strand_id
1 'polypeptide(L)'
;MMLPRRPVPFYVALFLIAAPFFTIFIMFQKPDMSEESTLVQRIAELQERLRHAEMLNHQRWEDVLALQQHLVPRNGSLGDGTPLDLQLPAIYNFLPHLTAGPDAVKPALKVSKGRTGVTMVLGVPTVKREVQSYLMSTLQNLINNMSPEERLITLIVVFIAETNLSYVMKQAKEIKDELSEHIESGLLEIVSPPQSYYPDMDALPETLGDPLTRVKWRTKQTLDFAYLMMYAQSRGTFYVQLEDDILSKPGYITKMRDAAYLQVARKKRWLILDFCQLGFIGKLFKCVDLSKFVAFFLIFYNDKPVDWLLDNMVATMICRNDQDHKQCRKRVDTIWIHYKPSLFQHVGMHSSLKGKVQKLKDRHFGKLALHVGHANPTAVVSTSLKAYKNYNIARAYQGATFFWSLLPQKGDNITFRFTPPVRIERFLFRSGNQEHPDDKFYNTTVEVRLDYEPVLLPFPRTPDGFYIIGKFKDSTGVAEGKLPPEIGHVQVLRLNIQYDSTHWAILSEIWIKTSNATSQANQTSAKVAR
;
A
#
# COMPACT_ATOMS: atom_id res chain seq x y z
N MET A 1 -2.55 86.15 -24.69
CA MET A 1 -3.37 84.92 -24.79
C MET A 1 -2.53 83.77 -24.22
N MET A 2 -2.75 83.41 -22.94
CA MET A 2 -2.00 82.34 -22.28
C MET A 2 -2.57 80.98 -22.69
N LEU A 3 -1.75 80.14 -23.30
CA LEU A 3 -2.05 78.73 -23.58
C LEU A 3 -1.87 77.90 -22.29
N PRO A 4 -2.81 77.01 -21.91
CA PRO A 4 -2.67 76.18 -20.72
C PRO A 4 -1.62 75.09 -20.97
N ARG A 5 -0.62 75.00 -20.07
CA ARG A 5 0.36 73.91 -20.06
C ARG A 5 -0.39 72.58 -19.85
N ARG A 6 -0.30 71.70 -20.84
CA ARG A 6 -0.93 70.36 -20.80
C ARG A 6 -0.40 69.56 -19.59
N PRO A 7 -1.22 68.78 -18.86
CA PRO A 7 -0.82 68.07 -17.64
C PRO A 7 -0.06 66.76 -17.92
N VAL A 8 0.62 66.66 -19.05
CA VAL A 8 1.38 65.45 -19.45
C VAL A 8 2.41 65.01 -18.40
N PRO A 9 3.21 65.90 -17.77
CA PRO A 9 4.19 65.44 -16.78
C PRO A 9 3.54 64.93 -15.48
N PHE A 10 2.34 65.41 -15.13
CA PHE A 10 1.61 64.95 -13.95
C PHE A 10 1.11 63.52 -14.13
N TYR A 11 0.52 63.19 -15.28
CA TYR A 11 0.04 61.83 -15.55
C TYR A 11 1.19 60.83 -15.71
N VAL A 12 2.33 61.23 -16.26
CA VAL A 12 3.52 60.38 -16.35
C VAL A 12 4.10 60.10 -14.96
N ALA A 13 4.21 61.11 -14.11
CA ALA A 13 4.66 60.94 -12.72
C ALA A 13 3.69 60.05 -11.91
N LEU A 14 2.37 60.26 -12.07
CA LEU A 14 1.35 59.43 -11.43
C LEU A 14 1.45 57.97 -11.87
N PHE A 15 1.71 57.71 -13.16
CA PHE A 15 1.86 56.35 -13.67
C PHE A 15 3.14 55.68 -13.15
N LEU A 16 4.26 56.40 -13.09
CA LEU A 16 5.53 55.90 -12.56
C LEU A 16 5.48 55.60 -11.07
N ILE A 17 4.64 56.32 -10.31
CA ILE A 17 4.42 56.05 -8.88
C ILE A 17 3.36 54.96 -8.70
N ALA A 18 2.25 54.98 -9.43
CA ALA A 18 1.16 54.03 -9.23
C ALA A 18 1.51 52.62 -9.74
N ALA A 19 2.25 52.48 -10.84
CA ALA A 19 2.61 51.19 -11.42
C ALA A 19 3.38 50.26 -10.45
N PRO A 20 4.44 50.69 -9.74
CA PRO A 20 5.12 49.84 -8.77
C PRO A 20 4.24 49.52 -7.56
N PHE A 21 3.38 50.45 -7.12
CA PHE A 21 2.44 50.15 -6.03
C PHE A 21 1.35 49.15 -6.46
N PHE A 22 0.89 49.21 -7.71
CA PHE A 22 -0.10 48.27 -8.25
C PHE A 22 0.51 46.87 -8.47
N THR A 23 1.75 46.77 -8.93
CA THR A 23 2.45 45.48 -9.04
C THR A 23 2.77 44.88 -7.68
N ILE A 24 3.18 45.69 -6.70
CA ILE A 24 3.35 45.28 -5.31
C ILE A 24 2.01 44.81 -4.73
N PHE A 25 0.93 45.57 -4.92
CA PHE A 25 -0.41 45.21 -4.46
C PHE A 25 -0.90 43.87 -5.05
N ILE A 26 -0.68 43.62 -6.35
CA ILE A 26 -0.98 42.32 -6.99
C ILE A 26 -0.09 41.19 -6.44
N MET A 27 1.18 41.45 -6.12
CA MET A 27 2.04 40.43 -5.51
C MET A 27 1.66 40.09 -4.07
N PHE A 28 1.12 41.06 -3.31
CA PHE A 28 0.66 40.86 -1.93
C PHE A 28 -0.77 40.30 -1.84
N GLN A 29 -1.65 40.61 -2.80
CA GLN A 29 -2.95 39.97 -2.98
C GLN A 29 -2.86 38.85 -4.01
N LYS A 30 -2.19 37.73 -3.68
CA LYS A 30 -2.49 36.49 -4.40
C LYS A 30 -3.94 36.12 -4.06
N PRO A 31 -4.87 36.05 -5.04
CA PRO A 31 -6.21 35.52 -4.76
C PRO A 31 -6.04 34.11 -4.18
N ASP A 32 -6.83 33.79 -3.16
CA ASP A 32 -6.83 32.46 -2.56
C ASP A 32 -7.47 31.48 -3.55
N MET A 33 -6.65 30.91 -4.43
CA MET A 33 -7.06 29.93 -5.45
C MET A 33 -7.30 28.54 -4.87
N SER A 34 -7.28 28.37 -3.54
CA SER A 34 -7.49 27.06 -2.90
C SER A 34 -8.87 26.51 -3.24
N GLU A 35 -9.92 27.33 -3.18
CA GLU A 35 -11.29 26.91 -3.53
C GLU A 35 -11.39 26.48 -4.99
N GLU A 36 -10.87 27.27 -5.93
CA GLU A 36 -10.86 26.91 -7.35
C GLU A 36 -10.08 25.61 -7.61
N SER A 37 -8.93 25.42 -6.96
CA SER A 37 -8.14 24.20 -7.09
C SER A 37 -8.90 22.96 -6.58
N THR A 38 -9.63 23.10 -5.47
CA THR A 38 -10.46 22.01 -4.93
C THR A 38 -11.67 21.72 -5.82
N LEU A 39 -12.29 22.75 -6.41
CA LEU A 39 -13.37 22.61 -7.40
C LEU A 39 -12.88 21.86 -8.64
N VAL A 40 -11.73 22.25 -9.20
CA VAL A 40 -11.12 21.57 -10.35
C VAL A 40 -10.82 20.10 -10.04
N GLN A 41 -10.31 19.80 -8.85
CA GLN A 41 -10.07 18.42 -8.42
C GLN A 41 -11.37 17.62 -8.28
N ARG A 42 -12.43 18.21 -7.71
CA ARG A 42 -13.75 17.56 -7.62
C ARG A 42 -14.36 17.30 -8.99
N ILE A 43 -14.22 18.22 -9.94
CA ILE A 43 -14.68 18.02 -11.32
C ILE A 43 -13.91 16.87 -11.97
N ALA A 44 -12.58 16.80 -11.79
CA ALA A 44 -11.77 15.71 -12.29
C ALA A 44 -12.18 14.35 -11.69
N GLU A 45 -12.51 14.33 -10.40
CA GLU A 45 -13.05 13.16 -9.71
C GLU A 45 -14.39 12.72 -10.29
N LEU A 46 -15.35 13.63 -10.42
CA LEU A 46 -16.68 13.34 -10.99
C LEU A 46 -16.59 12.85 -12.42
N GLN A 47 -15.70 13.44 -13.24
CA GLN A 47 -15.48 13.00 -14.62
C GLN A 47 -15.00 11.55 -14.70
N GLU A 48 -14.06 11.14 -13.85
CA GLU A 48 -13.55 9.77 -13.89
C GLU A 48 -14.53 8.76 -13.29
N ARG A 49 -15.27 9.14 -12.25
CA ARG A 49 -16.39 8.34 -11.72
C ARG A 49 -17.49 8.14 -12.76
N LEU A 50 -17.84 9.17 -13.52
CA LEU A 50 -18.83 9.09 -14.60
C LEU A 50 -18.37 8.11 -15.68
N ARG A 51 -17.13 8.22 -16.17
CA ARG A 51 -16.57 7.27 -17.16
C ARG A 51 -16.60 5.83 -16.67
N HIS A 52 -16.26 5.62 -15.40
CA HIS A 52 -16.31 4.27 -14.81
C HIS A 52 -17.75 3.73 -14.76
N ALA A 53 -18.71 4.57 -14.37
CA ALA A 53 -20.12 4.21 -14.37
C ALA A 53 -20.65 3.92 -15.79
N GLU A 54 -20.26 4.72 -16.79
CA GLU A 54 -20.60 4.50 -18.21
C GLU A 54 -20.04 3.16 -18.71
N MET A 55 -18.78 2.84 -18.38
CA MET A 55 -18.18 1.54 -18.70
C MET A 55 -18.99 0.38 -18.09
N LEU A 56 -19.32 0.46 -16.80
CA LEU A 56 -20.13 -0.57 -16.13
C LEU A 56 -21.52 -0.70 -16.77
N ASN A 57 -22.12 0.41 -17.18
CA ASN A 57 -23.41 0.40 -17.85
C ASN A 57 -23.31 -0.25 -19.24
N HIS A 58 -22.25 0.04 -19.99
CA HIS A 58 -21.99 -0.60 -21.28
C HIS A 58 -21.78 -2.12 -21.15
N GLN A 59 -21.02 -2.57 -20.15
CA GLN A 59 -20.85 -4.00 -19.87
C GLN A 59 -22.19 -4.68 -19.55
N ARG A 60 -23.03 -4.06 -18.72
CA ARG A 60 -24.38 -4.59 -18.44
C ARG A 60 -25.26 -4.62 -19.68
N TRP A 61 -25.12 -3.65 -20.58
CA TRP A 61 -25.83 -3.64 -21.84
C TRP A 61 -25.42 -4.82 -22.73
N GLU A 62 -24.12 -5.11 -22.83
CA GLU A 62 -23.62 -6.32 -23.51
C GLU A 62 -24.18 -7.60 -22.89
N ASP A 63 -24.19 -7.71 -21.57
CA ASP A 63 -24.78 -8.86 -20.86
C ASP A 63 -26.28 -9.02 -21.18
N VAL A 64 -27.04 -7.92 -21.20
CA VAL A 64 -28.47 -7.92 -21.55
C VAL A 64 -28.68 -8.36 -22.99
N LEU A 65 -27.86 -7.87 -23.93
CA LEU A 65 -27.93 -8.31 -25.33
C LEU A 65 -27.64 -9.80 -25.47
N ALA A 66 -26.62 -10.32 -24.76
CA ALA A 66 -26.29 -11.75 -24.74
C ALA A 66 -27.44 -12.59 -24.14
N LEU A 67 -28.08 -12.11 -23.08
CA LEU A 67 -29.24 -12.77 -22.46
C LEU A 67 -30.49 -12.74 -23.36
N GLN A 68 -30.76 -11.62 -24.03
CA GLN A 68 -31.86 -11.51 -24.99
C GLN A 68 -31.73 -12.57 -26.08
N GLN A 69 -30.52 -12.78 -26.62
CA GLN A 69 -30.26 -13.82 -27.62
C GLN A 69 -30.55 -15.24 -27.12
N HIS A 70 -30.39 -15.51 -25.82
CA HIS A 70 -30.68 -16.82 -25.22
C HIS A 70 -32.17 -17.00 -24.88
N LEU A 71 -32.91 -15.89 -24.69
CA LEU A 71 -34.31 -15.91 -24.25
C LEU A 71 -35.33 -15.76 -25.40
N VAL A 72 -34.92 -15.37 -26.61
CA VAL A 72 -35.83 -15.40 -27.78
C VAL A 72 -36.17 -16.86 -28.11
N PRO A 73 -37.44 -17.30 -27.98
CA PRO A 73 -37.82 -18.66 -28.32
C PRO A 73 -37.61 -18.87 -29.82
N ARG A 74 -36.94 -19.96 -30.18
CA ARG A 74 -36.77 -20.43 -31.57
C ARG A 74 -38.08 -21.01 -32.15
N ASN A 75 -39.24 -20.45 -31.78
CA ASN A 75 -40.55 -20.88 -32.26
C ASN A 75 -41.07 -19.90 -33.31
N GLY A 76 -40.88 -20.29 -34.56
CA GLY A 76 -41.91 -20.18 -35.60
C GLY A 76 -42.48 -18.79 -35.88
N SER A 77 -41.64 -17.88 -36.37
CA SER A 77 -42.01 -16.83 -37.33
C SER A 77 -40.72 -16.10 -37.69
N LEU A 78 -40.48 -15.89 -38.98
CA LEU A 78 -39.34 -15.14 -39.53
C LEU A 78 -39.37 -13.69 -38.99
N GLY A 79 -38.85 -13.50 -37.78
CA GLY A 79 -38.43 -12.21 -37.24
C GLY A 79 -36.96 -12.05 -37.53
N ASP A 80 -36.65 -10.98 -38.26
CA ASP A 80 -35.35 -10.52 -38.75
C ASP A 80 -34.32 -10.31 -37.61
N GLY A 81 -33.87 -11.41 -37.00
CA GLY A 81 -32.67 -11.41 -36.17
C GLY A 81 -31.48 -11.46 -37.11
N THR A 82 -31.09 -10.31 -37.66
CA THR A 82 -29.85 -10.20 -38.46
C THR A 82 -28.72 -10.86 -37.66
N PRO A 83 -28.13 -11.96 -38.14
CA PRO A 83 -26.96 -12.52 -37.48
C PRO A 83 -25.89 -11.43 -37.44
N LEU A 84 -25.23 -11.26 -36.30
CA LEU A 84 -24.07 -10.39 -36.23
C LEU A 84 -23.02 -10.96 -37.18
N ASP A 85 -22.80 -10.30 -38.32
CA ASP A 85 -21.75 -10.64 -39.28
C ASP A 85 -20.34 -10.50 -38.66
N LEU A 86 -20.25 -9.87 -37.48
CA LEU A 86 -19.02 -9.64 -36.74
C LEU A 86 -18.88 -10.61 -35.57
N GLN A 87 -17.77 -11.34 -35.53
CA GLN A 87 -17.35 -12.10 -34.36
C GLN A 87 -16.53 -11.19 -33.42
N LEU A 88 -17.05 -10.98 -32.21
CA LEU A 88 -16.35 -10.18 -31.20
C LEU A 88 -15.20 -10.99 -30.57
N PRO A 89 -14.00 -10.40 -30.39
CA PRO A 89 -12.93 -11.06 -29.67
C PRO A 89 -13.35 -11.37 -28.22
N ALA A 90 -13.42 -12.65 -27.89
CA ALA A 90 -13.70 -13.12 -26.53
C ALA A 90 -12.43 -13.64 -25.86
N ILE A 91 -12.40 -13.68 -24.53
CA ILE A 91 -11.30 -14.29 -23.77
C ILE A 91 -11.03 -15.74 -24.21
N TYR A 92 -12.09 -16.45 -24.60
CA TYR A 92 -12.04 -17.82 -25.12
C TYR A 92 -11.25 -17.96 -26.43
N ASN A 93 -11.09 -16.89 -27.20
CA ASN A 93 -10.27 -16.91 -28.41
C ASN A 93 -8.77 -16.98 -28.06
N PHE A 94 -8.37 -16.43 -26.91
CA PHE A 94 -6.98 -16.43 -26.43
C PHE A 94 -6.71 -17.60 -25.48
N LEU A 95 -7.73 -18.03 -24.72
CA LEU A 95 -7.68 -19.12 -23.77
C LEU A 95 -8.82 -20.12 -24.03
N PRO A 96 -8.73 -20.95 -25.08
CA PRO A 96 -9.81 -21.83 -25.51
C PRO A 96 -10.16 -22.90 -24.48
N HIS A 97 -9.22 -23.31 -23.61
CA HIS A 97 -9.48 -24.28 -22.55
C HIS A 97 -10.52 -23.79 -21.52
N LEU A 98 -10.77 -22.48 -21.44
CA LEU A 98 -11.80 -21.92 -20.54
C LEU A 98 -13.23 -22.26 -20.98
N THR A 99 -13.45 -22.72 -22.22
CA THR A 99 -14.79 -23.16 -22.68
C THR A 99 -15.18 -24.52 -22.12
N ALA A 100 -14.25 -25.27 -21.52
CA ALA A 100 -14.49 -26.63 -21.02
C ALA A 100 -15.39 -26.67 -19.78
N GLY A 101 -15.62 -25.54 -19.09
CA GLY A 101 -16.58 -25.48 -17.99
C GLY A 101 -16.80 -24.09 -17.40
N PRO A 102 -18.00 -23.80 -16.87
CA PRO A 102 -18.36 -22.49 -16.31
C PRO A 102 -17.53 -22.12 -15.06
N ASP A 103 -16.96 -23.12 -14.38
CA ASP A 103 -16.12 -22.91 -13.21
C ASP A 103 -14.71 -22.39 -13.55
N ALA A 104 -14.32 -22.35 -14.83
CA ALA A 104 -12.98 -21.91 -15.25
C ALA A 104 -12.71 -20.42 -15.03
N VAL A 105 -13.77 -19.61 -14.96
CA VAL A 105 -13.69 -18.16 -14.69
C VAL A 105 -14.19 -17.79 -13.29
N LYS A 106 -14.64 -18.78 -12.52
CA LYS A 106 -15.11 -18.59 -11.15
C LYS A 106 -13.92 -18.76 -10.19
N PRO A 107 -13.68 -17.82 -9.25
CA PRO A 107 -12.62 -17.99 -8.26
C PRO A 107 -12.81 -19.28 -7.45
N ALA A 108 -11.73 -20.05 -7.28
CA ALA A 108 -11.74 -21.24 -6.42
C ALA A 108 -11.95 -20.90 -4.94
N LEU A 109 -11.43 -19.73 -4.53
CA LEU A 109 -11.70 -19.13 -3.24
C LEU A 109 -12.05 -17.66 -3.46
N LYS A 110 -13.09 -17.20 -2.79
CA LYS A 110 -13.45 -15.79 -2.70
C LYS A 110 -13.92 -15.47 -1.29
N VAL A 111 -13.14 -14.67 -0.56
CA VAL A 111 -13.52 -14.09 0.73
C VAL A 111 -13.65 -12.59 0.51
N SER A 112 -14.90 -12.11 0.46
CA SER A 112 -15.19 -10.73 0.08
C SER A 112 -16.52 -10.28 0.69
N LYS A 113 -16.58 -8.98 1.01
CA LYS A 113 -17.82 -8.29 1.40
C LYS A 113 -18.54 -7.63 0.20
N GLY A 114 -18.04 -7.86 -1.02
CA GLY A 114 -18.63 -7.33 -2.25
C GLY A 114 -18.48 -5.81 -2.40
N ARG A 115 -17.46 -5.20 -1.79
CA ARG A 115 -17.29 -3.75 -1.82
C ARG A 115 -16.87 -3.29 -3.22
N THR A 116 -17.60 -2.32 -3.75
CA THR A 116 -17.38 -1.74 -5.09
C THR A 116 -17.51 -0.22 -5.04
N GLY A 117 -17.13 0.47 -6.11
CA GLY A 117 -17.19 1.93 -6.20
C GLY A 117 -16.11 2.66 -5.40
N VAL A 118 -15.03 1.96 -5.02
CA VAL A 118 -13.89 2.59 -4.35
C VAL A 118 -13.07 3.43 -5.32
N THR A 119 -12.28 4.37 -4.82
CA THR A 119 -11.39 5.18 -5.66
C THR A 119 -10.17 4.39 -6.11
N MET A 120 -9.56 3.62 -5.20
CA MET A 120 -8.33 2.87 -5.43
C MET A 120 -8.51 1.38 -5.15
N VAL A 121 -8.11 0.53 -6.10
CA VAL A 121 -8.01 -0.92 -5.93
C VAL A 121 -6.54 -1.33 -5.98
N LEU A 122 -6.01 -1.89 -4.90
CA LEU A 122 -4.65 -2.40 -4.83
C LEU A 122 -4.64 -3.90 -5.09
N GLY A 123 -4.00 -4.35 -6.17
CA GLY A 123 -3.80 -5.76 -6.45
C GLY A 123 -2.49 -6.26 -5.85
N VAL A 124 -2.55 -7.18 -4.90
CA VAL A 124 -1.39 -7.78 -4.23
C VAL A 124 -1.36 -9.29 -4.51
N PRO A 125 -0.64 -9.75 -5.55
CA PRO A 125 -0.46 -11.15 -5.85
C PRO A 125 0.58 -11.77 -4.91
N THR A 126 0.30 -12.98 -4.43
CA THR A 126 1.21 -13.79 -3.60
C THR A 126 1.36 -15.17 -4.21
N VAL A 127 2.58 -15.71 -4.13
CA VAL A 127 2.93 -17.07 -4.56
C VAL A 127 3.68 -17.80 -3.46
N LYS A 128 3.58 -19.12 -3.44
CA LYS A 128 4.27 -19.95 -2.46
C LYS A 128 5.79 -19.87 -2.67
N ARG A 129 6.50 -19.33 -1.68
CA ARG A 129 7.97 -19.34 -1.60
C ARG A 129 8.45 -20.44 -0.67
N GLU A 130 9.64 -20.97 -0.93
CA GLU A 130 10.24 -22.06 -0.12
C GLU A 130 10.86 -21.55 1.19
N VAL A 131 11.42 -20.33 1.17
CA VAL A 131 12.26 -19.81 2.28
C VAL A 131 11.46 -18.99 3.28
N GLN A 132 10.75 -17.96 2.82
CA GLN A 132 10.03 -17.03 3.68
C GLN A 132 8.83 -16.40 2.96
N SER A 133 7.81 -16.03 3.74
CA SER A 133 6.61 -15.33 3.28
C SER A 133 6.68 -13.85 3.69
N TYR A 134 6.55 -12.95 2.73
CA TYR A 134 6.56 -11.49 2.96
C TYR A 134 5.14 -10.89 3.03
N LEU A 135 4.12 -11.68 2.69
CA LEU A 135 2.76 -11.17 2.51
C LEU A 135 2.22 -10.43 3.74
N MET A 136 2.35 -11.03 4.93
CA MET A 136 1.78 -10.43 6.14
C MET A 136 2.44 -9.11 6.51
N SER A 137 3.78 -9.03 6.39
CA SER A 137 4.50 -7.78 6.68
C SER A 137 4.15 -6.68 5.67
N THR A 138 4.00 -7.04 4.39
CA THR A 138 3.55 -6.12 3.34
C THR A 138 2.13 -5.62 3.58
N LEU A 139 1.17 -6.50 3.86
CA LEU A 139 -0.22 -6.10 4.13
C LEU A 139 -0.32 -5.18 5.35
N GLN A 140 0.38 -5.53 6.44
CA GLN A 140 0.41 -4.70 7.64
C GLN A 140 1.05 -3.33 7.36
N ASN A 141 2.13 -3.29 6.57
CA ASN A 141 2.77 -2.05 6.17
C ASN A 141 1.83 -1.15 5.36
N LEU A 142 1.15 -1.72 4.35
CA LEU A 142 0.18 -0.99 3.53
C LEU A 142 -0.97 -0.42 4.38
N ILE A 143 -1.49 -1.19 5.33
CA ILE A 143 -2.63 -0.78 6.17
C ILE A 143 -2.22 0.27 7.21
N ASN A 144 -1.06 0.10 7.84
CA ASN A 144 -0.56 1.04 8.86
C ASN A 144 -0.21 2.40 8.27
N ASN A 145 0.23 2.43 7.01
CA ASN A 145 0.55 3.66 6.30
C ASN A 145 -0.65 4.35 5.66
N MET A 146 -1.87 3.80 5.83
CA MET A 146 -3.13 4.42 5.43
C MET A 146 -3.82 5.12 6.60
N SER A 147 -4.29 6.34 6.37
CA SER A 147 -5.24 7.03 7.25
C SER A 147 -6.61 6.34 7.26
N PRO A 148 -7.46 6.59 8.29
CA PRO A 148 -8.84 6.08 8.29
C PRO A 148 -9.64 6.48 7.05
N GLU A 149 -9.45 7.70 6.54
CA GLU A 149 -10.10 8.19 5.32
C GLU A 149 -9.62 7.45 4.07
N GLU A 150 -8.32 7.17 3.98
CA GLU A 150 -7.74 6.40 2.87
C GLU A 150 -8.31 4.97 2.82
N ARG A 151 -8.54 4.34 3.97
CA ARG A 151 -9.17 3.01 4.05
C ARG A 151 -10.60 3.01 3.53
N LEU A 152 -11.34 4.11 3.69
CA LEU A 152 -12.72 4.26 3.19
C LEU A 152 -12.82 4.41 1.67
N ILE A 153 -11.73 4.77 0.99
CA ILE A 153 -11.70 4.91 -0.47
C ILE A 153 -10.84 3.84 -1.18
N THR A 154 -10.33 2.87 -0.42
CA THR A 154 -9.41 1.84 -0.91
C THR A 154 -9.97 0.43 -0.72
N LEU A 155 -9.69 -0.44 -1.67
CA LEU A 155 -9.87 -1.88 -1.59
C LEU A 155 -8.53 -2.58 -1.88
N ILE A 156 -8.11 -3.48 -1.01
CA ILE A 156 -6.95 -4.35 -1.22
C ILE A 156 -7.46 -5.73 -1.65
N VAL A 157 -7.05 -6.17 -2.84
CA VAL A 157 -7.34 -7.50 -3.36
C VAL A 157 -6.07 -8.34 -3.24
N VAL A 158 -6.07 -9.27 -2.28
CA VAL A 158 -5.02 -10.27 -2.12
C VAL A 158 -5.32 -11.43 -3.05
N PHE A 159 -4.45 -11.62 -4.03
CA PHE A 159 -4.57 -12.68 -5.01
C PHE A 159 -3.60 -13.81 -4.68
N ILE A 160 -4.13 -14.90 -4.12
CA ILE A 160 -3.36 -16.10 -3.86
C ILE A 160 -3.22 -16.85 -5.18
N ALA A 161 -2.11 -16.64 -5.86
CA ALA A 161 -1.85 -17.18 -7.19
C ALA A 161 -1.37 -18.64 -7.11
N GLU A 162 -2.14 -19.50 -6.47
CA GLU A 162 -1.85 -20.91 -6.28
C GLU A 162 -3.08 -21.76 -6.63
N THR A 163 -2.85 -22.94 -7.18
CA THR A 163 -3.91 -23.89 -7.55
C THR A 163 -4.17 -24.94 -6.48
N ASN A 164 -3.22 -25.16 -5.55
CA ASN A 164 -3.37 -26.13 -4.47
C ASN A 164 -4.31 -25.59 -3.37
N LEU A 165 -5.55 -26.09 -3.35
CA LEU A 165 -6.59 -25.68 -2.41
C LEU A 165 -6.17 -25.80 -0.95
N SER A 166 -5.36 -26.79 -0.56
CA SER A 166 -4.94 -26.94 0.84
C SER A 166 -4.04 -25.79 1.28
N TYR A 167 -3.14 -25.34 0.40
CA TYR A 167 -2.28 -24.18 0.65
C TYR A 167 -3.08 -22.88 0.62
N VAL A 168 -3.95 -22.71 -0.38
CA VAL A 168 -4.83 -21.54 -0.52
C VAL A 168 -5.68 -21.35 0.74
N MET A 169 -6.31 -22.42 1.24
CA MET A 169 -7.12 -22.37 2.46
C MET A 169 -6.29 -22.06 3.70
N LYS A 170 -5.07 -22.62 3.80
CA LYS A 170 -4.15 -22.32 4.90
C LYS A 170 -3.76 -20.84 4.91
N GLN A 171 -3.32 -20.30 3.76
CA GLN A 171 -2.90 -18.92 3.66
C GLN A 171 -4.08 -17.94 3.84
N ALA A 172 -5.25 -18.27 3.31
CA ALA A 172 -6.46 -17.48 3.55
C ALA A 172 -6.87 -17.47 5.04
N LYS A 173 -6.68 -18.60 5.74
CA LYS A 173 -6.91 -18.68 7.18
C LYS A 173 -5.91 -17.83 7.96
N GLU A 174 -4.62 -17.88 7.63
CA GLU A 174 -3.59 -17.03 8.25
C GLU A 174 -3.93 -15.54 8.11
N ILE A 175 -4.31 -15.10 6.91
CA ILE A 175 -4.75 -13.72 6.66
C ILE A 175 -6.01 -13.38 7.49
N LYS A 176 -6.96 -14.31 7.59
CA LYS A 176 -8.20 -14.11 8.34
C LYS A 176 -7.95 -14.01 9.85
N ASP A 177 -7.04 -14.82 10.38
CA ASP A 177 -6.73 -14.85 11.80
C ASP A 177 -6.00 -13.56 12.24
N GLU A 178 -5.17 -12.96 11.37
CA GLU A 178 -4.44 -11.72 11.68
C GLU A 178 -5.17 -10.42 11.28
N LEU A 179 -5.95 -10.41 10.19
CA LEU A 179 -6.55 -9.21 9.59
C LEU A 179 -8.08 -9.28 9.48
N SER A 180 -8.74 -10.03 10.38
CA SER A 180 -10.21 -10.20 10.42
C SER A 180 -10.97 -8.87 10.35
N GLU A 181 -10.56 -7.88 11.13
CA GLU A 181 -11.16 -6.52 11.15
C GLU A 181 -11.16 -5.87 9.75
N HIS A 182 -10.09 -6.05 8.98
CA HIS A 182 -9.94 -5.45 7.66
C HIS A 182 -10.74 -6.20 6.58
N ILE A 183 -10.95 -7.51 6.75
CA ILE A 183 -11.88 -8.29 5.92
C ILE A 183 -13.33 -7.91 6.23
N GLU A 184 -13.66 -7.77 7.51
CA GLU A 184 -15.02 -7.45 7.95
C GLU A 184 -15.46 -6.05 7.55
N SER A 185 -14.56 -5.07 7.64
CA SER A 185 -14.78 -3.70 7.13
C SER A 185 -14.83 -3.61 5.60
N GLY A 186 -14.48 -4.69 4.88
CA GLY A 186 -14.42 -4.70 3.42
C GLY A 186 -13.23 -3.93 2.84
N LEU A 187 -12.20 -3.65 3.64
CA LEU A 187 -10.93 -3.10 3.14
C LEU A 187 -10.12 -4.16 2.39
N LEU A 188 -10.18 -5.43 2.84
CA LEU A 188 -9.39 -6.53 2.32
C LEU A 188 -10.31 -7.61 1.69
N GLU A 189 -9.97 -8.05 0.49
CA GLU A 189 -10.56 -9.20 -0.18
C GLU A 189 -9.49 -10.25 -0.49
N ILE A 190 -9.86 -11.52 -0.42
CA ILE A 190 -8.99 -12.64 -0.76
C ILE A 190 -9.60 -13.39 -1.93
N VAL A 191 -8.82 -13.62 -2.98
CA VAL A 191 -9.22 -14.39 -4.14
C VAL A 191 -8.13 -15.35 -4.59
N SER A 192 -8.55 -16.49 -5.13
CA SER A 192 -7.68 -17.50 -5.73
C SER A 192 -8.25 -17.93 -7.08
N PRO A 193 -7.41 -18.14 -8.11
CA PRO A 193 -7.86 -18.63 -9.39
C PRO A 193 -8.19 -20.13 -9.31
N PRO A 194 -9.12 -20.64 -10.13
CA PRO A 194 -9.31 -22.08 -10.30
C PRO A 194 -8.15 -22.68 -11.09
N GLN A 195 -7.88 -23.98 -10.89
CA GLN A 195 -6.83 -24.67 -11.66
C GLN A 195 -7.09 -24.64 -13.17
N SER A 196 -8.37 -24.74 -13.57
CA SER A 196 -8.83 -24.67 -14.95
C SER A 196 -8.62 -23.32 -15.62
N TYR A 197 -8.26 -22.26 -14.88
CA TYR A 197 -7.91 -20.97 -15.49
C TYR A 197 -6.61 -21.05 -16.29
N TYR A 198 -5.64 -21.85 -15.82
CA TYR A 198 -4.34 -21.98 -16.48
C TYR A 198 -4.39 -23.00 -17.62
N PRO A 199 -3.72 -22.72 -18.76
CA PRO A 199 -3.54 -23.71 -19.81
C PRO A 199 -2.62 -24.84 -19.32
N ASP A 200 -2.43 -25.86 -20.16
CA ASP A 200 -1.41 -26.88 -19.90
C ASP A 200 -0.01 -26.23 -19.89
N MET A 201 0.52 -26.08 -18.67
CA MET A 201 1.81 -25.43 -18.44
C MET A 201 2.99 -26.29 -18.90
N ASP A 202 2.81 -27.60 -19.05
CA ASP A 202 3.84 -28.53 -19.53
C ASP A 202 3.95 -28.54 -21.07
N ALA A 203 2.88 -28.15 -21.77
CA ALA A 203 2.83 -28.06 -23.23
C ALA A 203 3.14 -26.66 -23.80
N LEU A 204 3.71 -25.76 -23.00
CA LEU A 204 4.02 -24.39 -23.42
C LEU A 204 5.17 -24.35 -24.44
N PRO A 205 5.04 -23.58 -25.54
CA PRO A 205 6.15 -23.31 -26.43
C PRO A 205 7.30 -22.60 -25.72
N GLU A 206 8.52 -23.09 -25.88
CA GLU A 206 9.72 -22.40 -25.38
C GLU A 206 10.00 -21.16 -26.24
N THR A 207 10.18 -20.01 -25.60
CA THR A 207 10.52 -18.76 -26.29
C THR A 207 11.68 -18.06 -25.58
N LEU A 208 12.34 -17.12 -26.27
CA LEU A 208 13.52 -16.35 -25.78
C LEU A 208 14.77 -17.19 -25.45
N GLY A 209 14.79 -18.49 -25.80
CA GLY A 209 15.86 -19.41 -25.40
C GLY A 209 15.87 -19.73 -23.90
N ASP A 210 14.76 -19.45 -23.21
CA ASP A 210 14.59 -19.75 -21.79
C ASP A 210 14.23 -21.22 -21.59
N PRO A 211 14.69 -21.88 -20.51
CA PRO A 211 14.25 -23.23 -20.17
C PRO A 211 12.76 -23.24 -19.81
N LEU A 212 12.07 -24.37 -20.05
CA LEU A 212 10.64 -24.52 -19.74
C LEU A 212 10.25 -24.09 -18.31
N THR A 213 11.11 -24.30 -17.31
CA THR A 213 10.86 -23.84 -15.93
C THR A 213 10.70 -22.32 -15.81
N ARG A 214 11.49 -21.56 -16.56
CA ARG A 214 11.43 -20.11 -16.62
C ARG A 214 10.26 -19.63 -17.47
N VAL A 215 9.98 -20.32 -18.58
CA VAL A 215 8.79 -20.09 -19.43
C VAL A 215 7.53 -20.22 -18.59
N LYS A 216 7.35 -21.35 -17.89
CA LYS A 216 6.23 -21.57 -16.96
C LYS A 216 6.08 -20.44 -15.94
N TRP A 217 7.19 -20.01 -15.32
CA TRP A 217 7.16 -18.96 -14.32
C TRP A 217 6.66 -17.62 -14.88
N ARG A 218 7.20 -17.16 -16.01
CA ARG A 218 6.78 -15.88 -16.61
C ARG A 218 5.39 -15.93 -17.23
N THR A 219 5.03 -17.06 -17.85
CA THR A 219 3.69 -17.30 -18.41
C THR A 219 2.64 -17.27 -17.31
N LYS A 220 2.90 -17.95 -16.18
CA LYS A 220 2.03 -17.91 -15.01
C LYS A 220 1.86 -16.50 -14.47
N GLN A 221 2.95 -15.75 -14.29
CA GLN A 221 2.90 -14.38 -13.78
C GLN A 221 2.06 -13.45 -14.67
N THR A 222 2.16 -13.57 -16.00
CA THR A 222 1.34 -12.79 -16.93
C THR A 222 -0.15 -13.12 -16.78
N LEU A 223 -0.50 -14.41 -16.71
CA LEU A 223 -1.88 -14.86 -16.51
C LEU A 223 -2.44 -14.42 -15.15
N ASP A 224 -1.62 -14.44 -14.11
CA ASP A 224 -1.95 -14.00 -12.75
C ASP A 224 -2.32 -12.51 -12.72
N PHE A 225 -1.53 -11.66 -13.39
CA PHE A 225 -1.80 -10.23 -13.46
C PHE A 225 -3.04 -9.93 -14.31
N ALA A 226 -3.22 -10.65 -15.43
CA ALA A 226 -4.43 -10.54 -16.24
C ALA A 226 -5.68 -10.91 -15.42
N TYR A 227 -5.64 -12.00 -14.64
CA TYR A 227 -6.74 -12.41 -13.77
C TYR A 227 -7.08 -11.32 -12.75
N LEU A 228 -6.06 -10.79 -12.08
CA LEU A 228 -6.23 -9.78 -11.05
C LEU A 228 -6.79 -8.47 -11.61
N MET A 229 -6.33 -8.04 -12.79
CA MET A 229 -6.86 -6.88 -13.50
C MET A 229 -8.32 -7.09 -13.93
N MET A 230 -8.67 -8.26 -14.45
CA MET A 230 -10.07 -8.60 -14.78
C MET A 230 -10.96 -8.54 -13.54
N TYR A 231 -10.50 -9.11 -12.41
CA TYR A 231 -11.23 -9.05 -11.15
C TYR A 231 -11.36 -7.61 -10.64
N ALA A 232 -10.32 -6.79 -10.73
CA ALA A 232 -10.33 -5.42 -10.20
C ALA A 232 -11.18 -4.42 -11.02
N GLN A 233 -11.42 -4.68 -12.31
CA GLN A 233 -12.03 -3.73 -13.24
C GLN A 233 -13.35 -3.11 -12.75
N SER A 234 -14.23 -3.91 -12.16
CA SER A 234 -15.56 -3.46 -11.70
C SER A 234 -15.58 -2.89 -10.27
N ARG A 235 -14.44 -2.89 -9.57
CA ARG A 235 -14.39 -2.58 -8.12
C ARG A 235 -14.09 -1.13 -7.81
N GLY A 236 -13.39 -0.41 -8.68
CA GLY A 236 -13.04 0.98 -8.41
C GLY A 236 -12.62 1.78 -9.63
N THR A 237 -12.27 3.04 -9.40
CA THR A 237 -11.90 4.00 -10.46
C THR A 237 -10.50 3.76 -11.00
N PHE A 238 -9.54 3.53 -10.09
CA PHE A 238 -8.14 3.27 -10.43
C PHE A 238 -7.69 1.92 -9.86
N TYR A 239 -6.79 1.27 -10.58
CA TYR A 239 -6.16 0.02 -10.19
C TYR A 239 -4.65 0.22 -10.03
N VAL A 240 -4.06 -0.32 -8.97
CA VAL A 240 -2.63 -0.30 -8.72
C VAL A 240 -2.11 -1.73 -8.62
N GLN A 241 -1.18 -2.09 -9.50
CA GLN A 241 -0.48 -3.38 -9.41
C GLN A 241 0.66 -3.26 -8.39
N LEU A 242 0.65 -4.13 -7.39
CA LEU A 242 1.68 -4.25 -6.36
C LEU A 242 2.25 -5.69 -6.36
N GLU A 243 3.18 -5.95 -5.44
CA GLU A 243 3.76 -7.26 -5.12
C GLU A 243 3.65 -7.51 -3.61
N ASP A 244 3.89 -8.74 -3.16
CA ASP A 244 3.74 -9.16 -1.76
C ASP A 244 4.99 -8.93 -0.89
N ASP A 245 6.04 -8.30 -1.43
CA ASP A 245 7.32 -8.04 -0.78
C ASP A 245 7.76 -6.57 -0.92
N ILE A 246 6.84 -5.66 -0.61
CA ILE A 246 7.03 -4.22 -0.75
C ILE A 246 6.81 -3.44 0.55
N LEU A 247 7.33 -2.23 0.57
CA LEU A 247 7.06 -1.22 1.57
C LEU A 247 6.45 0.01 0.91
N SER A 248 5.58 0.68 1.66
CA SER A 248 4.91 1.92 1.26
C SER A 248 5.37 3.09 2.14
N LYS A 249 5.18 4.31 1.63
CA LYS A 249 5.27 5.54 2.43
C LYS A 249 3.94 5.88 3.10
N PRO A 250 3.94 6.56 4.25
CA PRO A 250 2.71 7.08 4.85
C PRO A 250 1.93 7.99 3.90
N GLY A 251 0.60 7.83 3.88
CA GLY A 251 -0.33 8.62 3.06
C GLY A 251 -0.16 8.39 1.56
N TYR A 252 0.28 7.21 1.14
CA TYR A 252 0.54 6.91 -0.27
C TYR A 252 -0.72 6.95 -1.13
N ILE A 253 -1.88 6.55 -0.59
CA ILE A 253 -3.16 6.57 -1.31
C ILE A 253 -3.54 7.99 -1.71
N THR A 254 -3.47 8.93 -0.77
CA THR A 254 -3.75 10.36 -1.02
C THR A 254 -2.81 10.91 -2.08
N LYS A 255 -1.50 10.64 -1.96
CA LYS A 255 -0.51 11.07 -2.96
C LYS A 255 -0.79 10.51 -4.36
N MET A 256 -1.14 9.23 -4.47
CA MET A 256 -1.48 8.61 -5.75
C MET A 256 -2.77 9.18 -6.34
N ARG A 257 -3.80 9.35 -5.51
CA ARG A 257 -5.10 9.93 -5.89
C ARG A 257 -4.94 11.36 -6.42
N ASP A 258 -4.24 12.20 -5.65
CA ASP A 258 -4.05 13.60 -6.02
C ASP A 258 -3.18 13.72 -7.29
N ALA A 259 -2.17 12.86 -7.44
CA ALA A 259 -1.39 12.79 -8.68
C ALA A 259 -2.26 12.38 -9.88
N ALA A 260 -3.17 11.42 -9.73
CA ALA A 260 -4.08 10.98 -10.78
C ALA A 260 -5.05 12.08 -11.20
N TYR A 261 -5.74 12.71 -10.24
CA TYR A 261 -6.68 13.78 -10.53
C TYR A 261 -6.00 15.04 -11.05
N LEU A 262 -4.76 15.33 -10.64
CA LEU A 262 -3.99 16.43 -11.22
C LEU A 262 -3.76 16.23 -12.72
N GLN A 263 -3.50 15.01 -13.19
CA GLN A 263 -3.36 14.76 -14.64
C GLN A 263 -4.68 14.90 -15.40
N VAL A 264 -5.78 14.46 -14.78
CA VAL A 264 -7.14 14.61 -15.35
C VAL A 264 -7.51 16.10 -15.46
N ALA A 265 -7.29 16.87 -14.39
CA ALA A 265 -7.51 18.31 -14.35
C ALA A 265 -6.70 19.06 -15.42
N ARG A 266 -5.46 18.64 -15.66
CA ARG A 266 -4.59 19.20 -16.71
C ARG A 266 -4.99 18.79 -18.13
N LYS A 267 -6.03 17.97 -18.29
CA LYS A 267 -6.48 17.39 -19.57
C LYS A 267 -5.35 16.70 -20.34
N LYS A 268 -4.34 16.18 -19.63
CA LYS A 268 -3.24 15.43 -20.23
C LYS A 268 -3.67 13.97 -20.40
N ARG A 269 -3.48 13.44 -21.60
CA ARG A 269 -3.64 12.00 -21.83
C ARG A 269 -2.47 11.28 -21.15
N TRP A 270 -2.79 10.35 -20.26
CA TRP A 270 -1.84 9.47 -19.61
C TRP A 270 -2.41 8.04 -19.62
N LEU A 271 -1.50 7.07 -19.60
CA LEU A 271 -1.81 5.64 -19.64
C LEU A 271 -1.38 4.95 -18.34
N ILE A 272 -0.22 5.33 -17.80
CA ILE A 272 0.35 4.74 -16.59
C ILE A 272 0.90 5.85 -15.70
N LEU A 273 0.54 5.84 -14.41
CA LEU A 273 1.27 6.59 -13.39
C LEU A 273 2.14 5.64 -12.60
N ASP A 274 3.43 5.93 -12.58
CA ASP A 274 4.44 5.03 -12.05
C ASP A 274 5.03 5.56 -10.75
N PHE A 275 4.76 4.85 -9.66
CA PHE A 275 5.18 5.21 -8.30
C PHE A 275 6.37 4.39 -7.79
N CYS A 276 6.92 3.48 -8.62
CA CYS A 276 8.12 2.69 -8.34
C CYS A 276 8.74 2.25 -9.67
N GLN A 277 9.95 2.72 -10.00
CA GLN A 277 10.55 2.42 -11.31
C GLN A 277 11.08 0.98 -11.41
N LEU A 278 11.04 0.23 -10.31
CA LEU A 278 11.46 -1.17 -10.28
C LEU A 278 10.33 -2.10 -10.71
N GLY A 279 10.47 -2.70 -11.89
CA GLY A 279 9.53 -3.70 -12.42
C GLY A 279 8.10 -3.19 -12.55
N PHE A 280 7.14 -4.09 -12.34
CA PHE A 280 5.70 -3.80 -12.41
C PHE A 280 5.11 -3.19 -11.12
N ILE A 281 5.93 -2.97 -10.09
CA ILE A 281 5.46 -2.49 -8.79
C ILE A 281 4.94 -1.05 -8.93
N GLY A 282 3.84 -0.74 -8.25
CA GLY A 282 3.36 0.63 -8.09
C GLY A 282 2.90 1.28 -9.38
N LYS A 283 2.44 0.48 -10.36
CA LYS A 283 1.87 0.97 -11.62
C LYS A 283 0.37 1.19 -11.44
N LEU A 284 -0.07 2.44 -11.60
CA LEU A 284 -1.47 2.84 -11.50
C LEU A 284 -2.07 2.99 -12.90
N PHE A 285 -3.22 2.35 -13.08
CA PHE A 285 -4.02 2.31 -14.29
C PHE A 285 -5.43 2.82 -14.00
N LYS A 286 -6.12 3.29 -15.04
CA LYS A 286 -7.56 3.50 -14.96
C LYS A 286 -8.27 2.18 -15.15
N CYS A 287 -9.26 1.88 -14.33
CA CYS A 287 -10.04 0.64 -14.47
C CYS A 287 -10.73 0.55 -15.84
N VAL A 288 -11.14 1.69 -16.40
CA VAL A 288 -11.74 1.77 -17.75
C VAL A 288 -10.80 1.35 -18.88
N ASP A 289 -9.49 1.40 -18.65
CA ASP A 289 -8.48 1.00 -19.64
C ASP A 289 -7.97 -0.43 -19.42
N LEU A 290 -8.31 -1.10 -18.30
CA LEU A 290 -7.76 -2.41 -17.95
C LEU A 290 -8.03 -3.49 -18.99
N SER A 291 -9.19 -3.48 -19.65
CA SER A 291 -9.52 -4.46 -20.70
C SER A 291 -8.49 -4.48 -21.83
N LYS A 292 -7.89 -3.32 -22.16
CA LYS A 292 -6.84 -3.22 -23.19
C LYS A 292 -5.56 -3.93 -22.76
N PHE A 293 -5.16 -3.75 -21.50
CA PHE A 293 -3.99 -4.40 -20.93
C PHE A 293 -4.21 -5.90 -20.80
N VAL A 294 -5.37 -6.32 -20.27
CA VAL A 294 -5.75 -7.72 -20.16
C VAL A 294 -5.69 -8.39 -21.53
N ALA A 295 -6.34 -7.83 -22.54
CA ALA A 295 -6.32 -8.41 -23.88
C ALA A 295 -4.89 -8.53 -24.43
N PHE A 296 -4.07 -7.48 -24.31
CA PHE A 296 -2.68 -7.52 -24.78
C PHE A 296 -1.85 -8.58 -24.04
N PHE A 297 -2.00 -8.69 -22.72
CA PHE A 297 -1.31 -9.69 -21.91
C PHE A 297 -1.75 -11.10 -22.24
N LEU A 298 -3.05 -11.33 -22.49
CA LEU A 298 -3.59 -12.61 -22.88
C LEU A 298 -3.21 -13.02 -24.31
N ILE A 299 -2.99 -12.07 -25.22
CA ILE A 299 -2.48 -12.39 -26.57
C ILE A 299 -1.05 -12.93 -26.51
N PHE A 300 -0.18 -12.32 -25.68
CA PHE A 300 1.25 -12.61 -25.64
C PHE A 300 1.72 -13.31 -24.36
N TYR A 301 0.80 -13.98 -23.65
CA TYR A 301 1.04 -14.48 -22.29
C TYR A 301 2.24 -15.43 -22.21
N ASN A 302 2.47 -16.24 -23.25
CA ASN A 302 3.58 -17.18 -23.35
C ASN A 302 4.84 -16.60 -24.01
N ASP A 303 4.78 -15.44 -24.66
CA ASP A 303 5.87 -14.97 -25.52
C ASP A 303 6.93 -14.18 -24.76
N LYS A 304 6.50 -13.33 -23.83
CA LYS A 304 7.39 -12.41 -23.09
C LYS A 304 6.92 -12.22 -21.64
N PRO A 305 7.83 -11.85 -20.73
CA PRO A 305 7.45 -11.49 -19.36
C PRO A 305 6.58 -10.21 -19.34
N VAL A 306 5.72 -10.10 -18.32
CA VAL A 306 4.69 -9.06 -18.23
C VAL A 306 5.24 -7.63 -18.22
N ASP A 307 6.40 -7.39 -17.60
CA ASP A 307 7.09 -6.08 -17.63
C ASP A 307 7.40 -5.65 -19.06
N TRP A 308 7.92 -6.59 -19.86
CA TRP A 308 8.25 -6.32 -21.26
C TRP A 308 6.99 -6.17 -22.09
N LEU A 309 5.93 -6.92 -21.81
CA LEU A 309 4.65 -6.75 -22.49
C LEU A 309 4.09 -5.35 -22.26
N LEU A 310 4.20 -4.82 -21.04
CA LEU A 310 3.79 -3.45 -20.74
C LEU A 310 4.61 -2.43 -21.54
N ASP A 311 5.94 -2.53 -21.51
CA ASP A 311 6.82 -1.67 -22.31
C ASP A 311 6.50 -1.74 -23.81
N ASN A 312 6.31 -2.96 -24.34
CA ASN A 312 5.99 -3.20 -25.74
C ASN A 312 4.62 -2.62 -26.12
N MET A 313 3.61 -2.76 -25.27
CA MET A 313 2.28 -2.19 -25.50
C MET A 313 2.36 -0.66 -25.60
N VAL A 314 3.05 -0.02 -24.65
CA VAL A 314 3.19 1.44 -24.62
C VAL A 314 4.00 1.93 -25.82
N ALA A 315 5.10 1.25 -26.16
CA ALA A 315 5.89 1.54 -27.34
C ALA A 315 5.07 1.41 -28.64
N THR A 316 4.30 0.32 -28.78
CA THR A 316 3.44 0.08 -29.95
C THR A 316 2.36 1.16 -30.10
N MET A 317 1.86 1.71 -28.99
CA MET A 317 0.83 2.75 -29.02
C MET A 317 1.33 4.13 -29.46
N ILE A 318 2.60 4.48 -29.24
CA ILE A 318 3.08 5.87 -29.37
C ILE A 318 4.37 6.06 -30.15
N CYS A 319 5.22 5.03 -30.21
CA CYS A 319 6.47 5.09 -30.94
C CYS A 319 6.24 4.78 -32.41
N ARG A 320 6.90 5.56 -33.28
CA ARG A 320 6.94 5.25 -34.71
C ARG A 320 8.15 4.35 -34.99
N ASN A 321 7.98 3.41 -35.90
CA ASN A 321 9.04 2.46 -36.28
C ASN A 321 10.21 3.14 -37.01
N ASP A 322 10.02 4.35 -37.54
CA ASP A 322 11.03 5.12 -38.28
C ASP A 322 11.83 6.11 -37.41
N GLN A 323 11.60 6.12 -36.09
CA GLN A 323 12.24 7.07 -35.18
C GLN A 323 13.33 6.43 -34.31
N ASP A 324 14.34 7.24 -33.94
CA ASP A 324 15.36 6.83 -32.99
C ASP A 324 14.77 6.52 -31.59
N HIS A 325 15.40 5.58 -30.90
CA HIS A 325 15.01 5.12 -29.58
C HIS A 325 14.94 6.26 -28.55
N LYS A 326 15.77 7.31 -28.64
CA LYS A 326 15.67 8.47 -27.74
C LYS A 326 14.37 9.25 -27.93
N GLN A 327 13.89 9.37 -29.17
CA GLN A 327 12.64 10.07 -29.45
C GLN A 327 11.44 9.23 -29.00
N CYS A 328 11.48 7.91 -29.22
CA CYS A 328 10.48 6.99 -28.70
C CYS A 328 10.36 7.10 -27.16
N ARG A 329 11.48 7.08 -26.42
CA ARG A 329 11.46 7.26 -24.96
C ARG A 329 10.81 8.58 -24.54
N LYS A 330 11.16 9.70 -25.18
CA LYS A 330 10.53 11.00 -24.88
C LYS A 330 9.02 10.97 -25.08
N ARG A 331 8.51 10.23 -26.08
CA ARG A 331 7.07 10.05 -26.31
C ARG A 331 6.45 9.17 -25.25
N VAL A 332 7.07 8.04 -24.91
CA VAL A 332 6.63 7.16 -23.82
C VAL A 332 6.48 7.95 -22.51
N ASP A 333 7.46 8.78 -22.16
CA ASP A 333 7.45 9.62 -20.95
C ASP A 333 6.28 10.62 -20.89
N THR A 334 5.61 10.90 -22.03
CA THR A 334 4.41 11.77 -22.05
C THR A 334 3.16 11.06 -21.53
N ILE A 335 3.07 9.74 -21.68
CA ILE A 335 1.91 8.93 -21.29
C ILE A 335 2.22 8.00 -20.10
N TRP A 336 3.49 7.67 -19.89
CA TRP A 336 4.01 6.95 -18.73
C TRP A 336 4.68 7.96 -17.79
N ILE A 337 3.92 8.45 -16.82
CA ILE A 337 4.37 9.54 -15.97
C ILE A 337 4.98 8.96 -14.69
N HIS A 338 6.28 9.19 -14.51
CA HIS A 338 6.98 8.76 -13.29
C HIS A 338 6.81 9.79 -12.17
N TYR A 339 6.21 9.35 -11.06
CA TYR A 339 6.07 10.13 -9.84
C TYR A 339 7.37 10.14 -9.05
N LYS A 340 7.75 11.31 -8.51
CA LYS A 340 8.95 11.47 -7.68
C LYS A 340 8.61 12.23 -6.40
N PRO A 341 9.06 11.75 -5.22
CA PRO A 341 9.83 10.52 -4.98
C PRO A 341 8.97 9.25 -5.05
N SER A 342 9.58 8.09 -5.29
CA SER A 342 8.88 6.79 -5.32
C SER A 342 8.14 6.54 -4.00
N LEU A 343 6.96 5.94 -4.09
CA LEU A 343 6.11 5.65 -2.94
C LEU A 343 6.27 4.22 -2.43
N PHE A 344 6.85 3.35 -3.25
CA PHE A 344 7.07 1.94 -2.91
C PHE A 344 8.54 1.53 -3.05
N GLN A 345 8.94 0.56 -2.23
CA GLN A 345 10.26 -0.04 -2.23
C GLN A 345 10.14 -1.56 -2.12
N HIS A 346 10.70 -2.29 -3.09
CA HIS A 346 10.84 -3.74 -3.01
C HIS A 346 11.84 -4.13 -1.91
N VAL A 347 11.48 -5.11 -1.08
CA VAL A 347 12.31 -5.61 0.02
C VAL A 347 12.55 -7.12 -0.03
N GLY A 348 11.88 -7.85 -0.92
CA GLY A 348 12.09 -9.29 -1.07
C GLY A 348 13.53 -9.63 -1.45
N MET A 349 14.25 -10.36 -0.60
CA MET A 349 15.60 -10.83 -0.94
C MET A 349 15.55 -12.08 -1.81
N HIS A 350 14.54 -12.91 -1.63
CA HIS A 350 14.33 -14.16 -2.37
C HIS A 350 13.17 -14.01 -3.34
N SER A 351 13.49 -14.10 -4.63
CA SER A 351 12.53 -14.09 -5.73
C SER A 351 11.60 -15.29 -5.66
N SER A 352 10.41 -15.14 -6.24
CA SER A 352 9.51 -16.28 -6.51
C SER A 352 10.11 -17.28 -7.52
N LEU A 353 10.99 -16.82 -8.41
CA LEU A 353 11.83 -17.69 -9.24
C LEU A 353 12.93 -18.34 -8.38
N LYS A 354 12.92 -19.67 -8.28
CA LYS A 354 13.86 -20.45 -7.46
C LYS A 354 15.32 -20.07 -7.74
N GLY A 355 16.10 -19.86 -6.68
CA GLY A 355 17.53 -19.54 -6.75
C GLY A 355 17.88 -18.10 -7.08
N LYS A 356 16.92 -17.23 -7.43
CA LYS A 356 17.19 -15.81 -7.73
C LYS A 356 17.13 -14.95 -6.46
N VAL A 357 18.25 -14.33 -6.12
CA VAL A 357 18.33 -13.34 -5.03
C VAL A 357 18.20 -11.94 -5.60
N GLN A 358 17.25 -11.15 -5.11
CA GLN A 358 17.01 -9.78 -5.55
C GLN A 358 17.49 -8.79 -4.50
N LYS A 359 18.44 -7.92 -4.87
CA LYS A 359 19.01 -6.88 -3.98
C LYS A 359 18.75 -5.47 -4.50
N LEU A 360 18.03 -5.33 -5.60
CA LEU A 360 17.75 -4.04 -6.22
C LEU A 360 16.85 -3.20 -5.31
N LYS A 361 17.28 -1.96 -5.05
CA LYS A 361 16.49 -0.92 -4.38
C LYS A 361 16.15 0.20 -5.36
N ASP A 362 15.01 0.85 -5.19
CA ASP A 362 14.59 1.95 -6.06
C ASP A 362 15.38 3.21 -5.69
N ARG A 363 16.03 3.82 -6.69
CA ARG A 363 16.93 4.97 -6.48
C ARG A 363 16.20 6.21 -6.00
N HIS A 364 14.90 6.32 -6.25
CA HIS A 364 14.07 7.49 -5.98
C HIS A 364 13.18 7.34 -4.74
N PHE A 365 13.22 6.18 -4.05
CA PHE A 365 12.49 5.99 -2.80
C PHE A 365 13.06 6.82 -1.64
N GLY A 366 14.38 7.07 -1.64
CA GLY A 366 15.08 7.77 -0.56
C GLY A 366 15.54 6.81 0.55
N LYS A 367 15.98 7.35 1.71
CA LYS A 367 16.39 6.53 2.86
C LYS A 367 15.15 6.01 3.59
N LEU A 368 15.12 4.70 3.86
CA LEU A 368 14.09 4.07 4.70
C LEU A 368 14.24 4.61 6.13
N ALA A 369 13.14 4.96 6.77
CA ALA A 369 13.14 5.27 8.19
C ALA A 369 13.30 3.95 8.96
N LEU A 370 14.48 3.74 9.52
CA LEU A 370 14.82 2.50 10.27
C LEU A 370 14.24 2.51 11.70
N HIS A 371 13.72 3.66 12.13
CA HIS A 371 13.16 3.87 13.46
C HIS A 371 12.04 4.92 13.44
N VAL A 372 11.17 4.86 14.44
CA VAL A 372 10.13 5.87 14.69
C VAL A 372 10.39 6.48 16.06
N GLY A 373 10.64 7.79 16.06
CA GLY A 373 10.86 8.55 17.28
C GLY A 373 9.56 9.07 17.89
N HIS A 374 9.43 8.95 19.20
CA HIS A 374 8.28 9.44 19.97
C HIS A 374 8.74 10.31 21.14
N ALA A 375 7.87 11.22 21.59
CA ALA A 375 8.08 11.99 22.82
C ALA A 375 7.74 11.12 24.04
N ASN A 376 8.73 10.37 24.53
CA ASN A 376 8.59 9.51 25.70
C ASN A 376 8.75 10.30 27.01
N PRO A 377 8.16 9.83 28.14
CA PRO A 377 8.35 10.46 29.45
C PRO A 377 9.81 10.45 29.89
N THR A 378 10.21 11.35 30.79
CA THR A 378 11.59 11.39 31.29
C THR A 378 11.92 10.12 32.09
N ALA A 379 12.95 9.40 31.67
CA ALA A 379 13.42 8.19 32.33
C ALA A 379 14.94 8.07 32.28
N VAL A 380 15.52 7.47 33.33
CA VAL A 380 16.90 6.98 33.30
C VAL A 380 16.86 5.61 32.63
N VAL A 381 17.53 5.50 31.48
CA VAL A 381 17.51 4.29 30.65
C VAL A 381 18.84 3.54 30.79
N SER A 382 18.76 2.26 31.13
CA SER A 382 19.91 1.37 31.27
C SER A 382 19.66 0.04 30.58
N THR A 383 20.71 -0.66 30.16
CA THR A 383 20.60 -1.96 29.50
C THR A 383 21.81 -2.82 29.85
N SER A 384 21.61 -4.14 30.00
CA SER A 384 22.72 -5.10 30.08
C SER A 384 23.27 -5.47 28.70
N LEU A 385 22.43 -5.34 27.66
CA LEU A 385 22.78 -5.66 26.28
C LEU A 385 23.90 -4.75 25.73
N LYS A 386 24.86 -5.36 25.04
CA LYS A 386 25.95 -4.65 24.38
C LYS A 386 25.48 -4.01 23.08
N ALA A 387 25.48 -2.67 23.04
CA ALA A 387 25.11 -1.90 21.87
C ALA A 387 26.13 -2.06 20.73
N TYR A 388 25.63 -2.16 19.50
CA TYR A 388 26.43 -2.15 18.29
C TYR A 388 26.69 -0.70 17.83
N LYS A 389 27.97 -0.32 17.73
CA LYS A 389 28.39 1.04 17.33
C LYS A 389 27.67 2.12 18.17
N ASN A 390 27.05 3.10 17.50
CA ASN A 390 26.38 4.24 18.13
C ASN A 390 24.87 4.02 18.31
N TYR A 391 24.35 2.81 18.06
CA TYR A 391 22.93 2.46 18.18
C TYR A 391 22.57 2.08 19.63
N ASN A 392 22.69 3.04 20.55
CA ASN A 392 22.45 2.82 21.97
C ASN A 392 21.00 3.12 22.40
N ILE A 393 20.59 2.55 23.54
CA ILE A 393 19.20 2.60 24.01
C ILE A 393 18.76 4.01 24.43
N ALA A 394 19.67 4.82 24.99
CA ALA A 394 19.35 6.18 25.43
C ALA A 394 18.95 7.07 24.23
N ARG A 395 19.69 6.98 23.12
CA ARG A 395 19.35 7.69 21.88
C ARG A 395 18.08 7.13 21.23
N ALA A 396 17.86 5.82 21.33
CA ALA A 396 16.63 5.20 20.83
C ALA A 396 15.38 5.69 21.58
N TYR A 397 15.50 5.80 22.91
CA TYR A 397 14.43 6.31 23.76
C TYR A 397 14.06 7.77 23.45
N GLN A 398 15.06 8.58 23.09
CA GLN A 398 14.89 9.98 22.65
C GLN A 398 14.38 10.10 21.21
N GLY A 399 14.22 8.99 20.47
CA GLY A 399 13.80 8.98 19.08
C GLY A 399 14.87 9.41 18.07
N ALA A 400 16.14 9.54 18.50
CA ALA A 400 17.24 9.98 17.64
C ALA A 400 17.80 8.88 16.73
N THR A 401 17.59 7.61 17.06
CA THR A 401 18.02 6.42 16.30
C THR A 401 17.22 5.20 16.76
N PHE A 402 17.54 3.98 16.27
CA PHE A 402 17.10 2.71 16.88
C PHE A 402 18.17 2.16 17.83
N PHE A 403 17.77 1.26 18.71
CA PHE A 403 18.70 0.45 19.49
C PHE A 403 19.08 -0.78 18.68
N TRP A 404 20.37 -1.12 18.62
CA TRP A 404 20.84 -2.36 18.00
C TRP A 404 21.83 -3.02 18.95
N SER A 405 21.50 -4.21 19.42
CA SER A 405 22.35 -4.99 20.30
C SER A 405 22.84 -6.25 19.62
N LEU A 406 24.00 -6.71 20.08
CA LEU A 406 24.49 -8.05 19.81
C LEU A 406 23.58 -9.12 20.46
N LEU A 407 23.90 -10.39 20.20
CA LEU A 407 23.20 -11.59 20.68
C LEU A 407 22.65 -11.46 22.11
N PRO A 408 21.32 -11.26 22.27
CA PRO A 408 20.67 -11.22 23.57
C PRO A 408 20.77 -12.57 24.30
N GLN A 409 21.10 -12.53 25.59
CA GLN A 409 21.16 -13.71 26.46
C GLN A 409 20.00 -13.74 27.46
N LYS A 410 19.66 -14.92 27.96
CA LYS A 410 18.66 -15.08 29.01
C LYS A 410 19.04 -14.25 30.24
N GLY A 411 18.09 -13.43 30.70
CA GLY A 411 18.25 -12.54 31.85
C GLY A 411 18.77 -11.14 31.49
N ASP A 412 19.15 -10.91 30.23
CA ASP A 412 19.41 -9.56 29.75
C ASP A 412 18.15 -8.70 29.83
N ASN A 413 18.33 -7.42 30.13
CA ASN A 413 17.22 -6.50 30.24
C ASN A 413 17.55 -5.09 29.73
N ILE A 414 16.47 -4.42 29.33
CA ILE A 414 16.43 -2.97 29.08
C ILE A 414 15.50 -2.38 30.12
N THR A 415 15.99 -1.42 30.90
CA THR A 415 15.27 -0.85 32.04
C THR A 415 15.07 0.65 31.86
N PHE A 416 13.84 1.11 32.07
CA PHE A 416 13.42 2.50 32.07
C PHE A 416 12.95 2.86 33.50
N ARG A 417 13.72 3.68 34.20
CA ARG A 417 13.38 4.15 35.55
C ARG A 417 12.80 5.55 35.48
N PHE A 418 11.58 5.71 35.95
CA PHE A 418 10.88 7.00 35.95
C PHE A 418 11.10 7.72 37.27
N THR A 419 11.42 9.00 37.21
CA THR A 419 11.61 9.85 38.40
C THR A 419 11.09 11.25 38.07
N PRO A 420 9.88 11.62 38.52
CA PRO A 420 8.96 10.87 39.39
C PRO A 420 8.28 9.66 38.68
N PRO A 421 7.70 8.69 39.44
CA PRO A 421 6.89 7.60 38.89
C PRO A 421 5.75 8.12 38.00
N VAL A 422 5.44 7.41 36.91
CA VAL A 422 4.47 7.86 35.90
C VAL A 422 3.31 6.89 35.73
N ARG A 423 2.12 7.42 35.43
CA ARG A 423 0.95 6.61 35.08
C ARG A 423 0.91 6.38 33.57
N ILE A 424 1.25 5.16 33.17
CA ILE A 424 1.31 4.73 31.76
C ILE A 424 -0.10 4.30 31.31
N GLU A 425 -0.59 4.88 30.21
CA GLU A 425 -1.86 4.51 29.57
C GLU A 425 -1.67 3.40 28.54
N ARG A 426 -0.61 3.53 27.73
CA ARG A 426 -0.29 2.61 26.63
C ARG A 426 1.22 2.51 26.44
N PHE A 427 1.68 1.32 26.06
CA PHE A 427 3.02 1.12 25.55
C PHE A 427 2.97 0.46 24.16
N LEU A 428 3.99 0.75 23.35
CA LEU A 428 4.28 0.09 22.08
C LEU A 428 5.80 -0.01 21.95
N PHE A 429 6.27 -1.22 21.76
CA PHE A 429 7.65 -1.55 21.43
C PHE A 429 7.67 -2.34 20.12
N ARG A 430 8.47 -1.89 19.16
CA ARG A 430 8.68 -2.60 17.88
C ARG A 430 10.12 -3.01 17.77
N SER A 431 10.32 -4.28 17.44
CA SER A 431 11.61 -4.88 17.25
C SER A 431 11.83 -5.31 15.80
N GLY A 432 13.09 -5.32 15.37
CA GLY A 432 13.47 -5.49 13.97
C GLY A 432 13.36 -4.19 13.17
N ASN A 433 13.98 -4.16 12.00
CA ASN A 433 13.77 -3.12 11.01
C ASN A 433 13.77 -3.72 9.60
N GLN A 434 13.52 -2.88 8.60
CA GLN A 434 13.34 -3.33 7.21
C GLN A 434 14.64 -3.82 6.54
N GLU A 435 15.80 -3.45 7.08
CA GLU A 435 17.10 -3.92 6.56
C GLU A 435 17.55 -5.22 7.25
N HIS A 436 17.11 -5.42 8.49
CA HIS A 436 17.42 -6.55 9.34
C HIS A 436 16.14 -7.08 10.01
N PRO A 437 15.26 -7.78 9.25
CA PRO A 437 13.97 -8.25 9.75
C PRO A 437 14.11 -9.37 10.80
N ASP A 438 15.18 -10.16 10.73
CA ASP A 438 15.45 -11.26 11.67
C ASP A 438 16.08 -10.78 12.98
N ASP A 439 16.64 -9.57 13.00
CA ASP A 439 17.25 -8.95 14.18
C ASP A 439 16.17 -8.40 15.12
N LYS A 440 15.39 -9.30 15.74
CA LYS A 440 14.29 -8.95 16.64
C LYS A 440 14.40 -9.63 18.00
N PHE A 441 13.70 -9.07 18.98
CA PHE A 441 13.52 -9.63 20.31
C PHE A 441 12.53 -10.79 20.23
N TYR A 442 13.03 -12.00 20.45
CA TYR A 442 12.25 -13.22 20.60
C TYR A 442 12.02 -13.48 22.08
N ASN A 443 10.85 -14.05 22.43
CA ASN A 443 10.54 -14.46 23.80
C ASN A 443 10.88 -13.42 24.89
N THR A 444 10.65 -12.16 24.61
CA THR A 444 10.93 -11.06 25.54
C THR A 444 9.63 -10.58 26.16
N THR A 445 9.61 -10.38 27.48
CA THR A 445 8.46 -9.89 28.25
C THR A 445 8.57 -8.40 28.52
N VAL A 446 7.43 -7.73 28.60
CA VAL A 446 7.30 -6.34 29.07
C VAL A 446 6.82 -6.41 30.51
N GLU A 447 7.60 -5.85 31.42
CA GLU A 447 7.40 -5.98 32.86
C GLU A 447 7.43 -4.62 33.54
N VAL A 448 6.61 -4.41 34.58
CA VAL A 448 6.54 -3.14 35.33
C VAL A 448 6.62 -3.35 36.82
N ARG A 449 7.21 -2.39 37.51
CA ARG A 449 7.28 -2.31 38.97
C ARG A 449 6.70 -0.97 39.42
N LEU A 450 5.78 -1.05 40.37
CA LEU A 450 5.03 0.09 40.88
C LEU A 450 5.79 0.77 42.03
N ASP A 451 5.49 2.05 42.24
CA ASP A 451 6.00 2.80 43.40
C ASP A 451 5.23 2.46 44.68
N TYR A 452 3.93 2.24 44.54
CA TYR A 452 3.02 1.83 45.60
C TYR A 452 2.08 0.77 45.03
N GLU A 453 1.84 -0.30 45.79
CA GLU A 453 0.92 -1.37 45.44
C GLU A 453 -0.42 -1.14 46.17
N PRO A 454 -1.42 -0.52 45.53
CA PRO A 454 -2.71 -0.31 46.18
C PRO A 454 -3.53 -1.61 46.30
N VAL A 455 -3.37 -2.56 45.36
CA VAL A 455 -4.09 -3.84 45.29
C VAL A 455 -3.24 -4.89 44.54
N LEU A 456 -3.42 -6.18 44.83
CA LEU A 456 -2.84 -7.26 44.03
C LEU A 456 -3.45 -7.24 42.61
N LEU A 457 -2.61 -7.01 41.60
CA LEU A 457 -3.06 -6.93 40.22
C LEU A 457 -3.24 -8.32 39.61
N PRO A 458 -4.15 -8.48 38.62
CA PRO A 458 -4.40 -9.76 37.93
C PRO A 458 -3.31 -10.06 36.87
N PHE A 459 -2.06 -9.70 37.14
CA PHE A 459 -0.92 -9.96 36.26
C PHE A 459 0.04 -10.96 36.92
N PRO A 460 0.67 -11.86 36.14
CA PRO A 460 1.71 -12.73 36.66
C PRO A 460 2.84 -11.91 37.27
N ARG A 461 3.26 -12.27 38.48
CA ARG A 461 4.31 -11.58 39.22
C ARG A 461 5.60 -12.38 39.18
N THR A 462 6.71 -11.72 38.88
CA THR A 462 8.05 -12.31 38.94
C THR A 462 8.57 -12.32 40.38
N PRO A 463 9.53 -13.21 40.72
CA PRO A 463 10.07 -13.31 42.09
C PRO A 463 10.71 -12.02 42.61
N ASP A 464 11.20 -11.16 41.71
CA ASP A 464 11.83 -9.88 42.00
C ASP A 464 10.84 -8.69 42.00
N GLY A 465 9.53 -8.98 41.99
CA GLY A 465 8.48 -8.00 42.27
C GLY A 465 7.97 -7.21 41.06
N PHE A 466 8.21 -7.67 39.83
CA PHE A 466 7.65 -7.06 38.62
C PHE A 466 6.36 -7.78 38.18
N TYR A 467 5.46 -7.05 37.54
CA TYR A 467 4.27 -7.59 36.89
C TYR A 467 4.50 -7.71 35.39
N ILE A 468 4.20 -8.88 34.82
CA ILE A 468 4.28 -9.13 33.37
C ILE A 468 3.02 -8.58 32.71
N ILE A 469 3.17 -7.50 31.93
CA ILE A 469 2.06 -6.78 31.28
C ILE A 469 1.97 -7.03 29.77
N GLY A 470 2.95 -7.70 29.19
CA GLY A 470 2.96 -8.03 27.77
C GLY A 470 4.13 -8.92 27.36
N LYS A 471 4.10 -9.39 26.11
CA LYS A 471 5.18 -10.18 25.49
C LYS A 471 5.33 -9.74 24.04
N PHE A 472 6.55 -9.75 23.52
CA PHE A 472 6.79 -9.61 22.08
C PHE A 472 6.18 -10.80 21.33
N LYS A 473 5.41 -10.52 20.29
CA LYS A 473 4.93 -11.55 19.36
C LYS A 473 6.07 -11.97 18.44
N ASP A 474 6.49 -13.23 18.47
CA ASP A 474 7.64 -13.70 17.70
C ASP A 474 7.46 -13.54 16.18
N SER A 475 6.21 -13.58 15.68
CA SER A 475 5.90 -13.35 14.25
C SER A 475 6.20 -11.92 13.81
N THR A 476 5.77 -10.93 14.60
CA THR A 476 5.79 -9.50 14.21
C THR A 476 6.88 -8.68 14.88
N GLY A 477 7.48 -9.17 15.97
CA GLY A 477 8.43 -8.41 16.79
C GLY A 477 7.79 -7.24 17.53
N VAL A 478 6.46 -7.25 17.74
CA VAL A 478 5.73 -6.15 18.38
C VAL A 478 5.24 -6.56 19.76
N ALA A 479 5.42 -5.67 20.74
CA ALA A 479 4.81 -5.74 22.06
C ALA A 479 4.02 -4.44 22.29
N GLU A 480 2.70 -4.52 22.38
CA GLU A 480 1.85 -3.38 22.69
C GLU A 480 0.74 -3.76 23.66
N GLY A 481 0.30 -2.79 24.46
CA GLY A 481 -0.76 -3.00 25.43
C GLY A 481 -1.27 -1.69 26.01
N LYS A 482 -2.56 -1.68 26.38
CA LYS A 482 -3.17 -0.62 27.18
C LYS A 482 -3.19 -1.08 28.63
N LEU A 483 -2.76 -0.21 29.53
CA LEU A 483 -2.74 -0.52 30.96
C LEU A 483 -4.03 0.00 31.62
N PRO A 484 -4.64 -0.82 32.51
CA PRO A 484 -5.82 -0.42 33.24
C PRO A 484 -5.47 0.75 34.19
N PRO A 485 -6.36 1.75 34.35
CA PRO A 485 -6.10 2.90 35.22
C PRO A 485 -5.73 2.51 36.66
N GLU A 486 -6.20 1.36 37.13
CA GLU A 486 -6.01 0.81 38.48
C GLU A 486 -4.56 0.39 38.76
N ILE A 487 -3.72 0.26 37.73
CA ILE A 487 -2.32 -0.18 37.89
C ILE A 487 -1.47 0.80 38.71
N GLY A 488 -1.89 2.06 38.84
CA GLY A 488 -1.18 3.08 39.60
C GLY A 488 0.03 3.67 38.88
N HIS A 489 1.00 4.16 39.67
CA HIS A 489 2.21 4.81 39.16
C HIS A 489 3.34 3.80 39.00
N VAL A 490 3.88 3.73 37.79
CA VAL A 490 5.00 2.86 37.41
C VAL A 490 6.30 3.56 37.74
N GLN A 491 7.11 2.94 38.61
CA GLN A 491 8.44 3.41 38.95
C GLN A 491 9.49 2.90 37.95
N VAL A 492 9.36 1.64 37.52
CA VAL A 492 10.29 1.01 36.57
C VAL A 492 9.52 0.18 35.55
N LEU A 493 9.85 0.35 34.28
CA LEU A 493 9.45 -0.54 33.20
C LEU A 493 10.69 -1.25 32.68
N ARG A 494 10.63 -2.57 32.45
CA ARG A 494 11.73 -3.31 31.84
C ARG A 494 11.27 -4.25 30.73
N LEU A 495 12.13 -4.43 29.74
CA LEU A 495 12.05 -5.51 28.76
C LEU A 495 13.00 -6.60 29.23
N ASN A 496 12.50 -7.81 29.44
CA ASN A 496 13.26 -8.90 30.04
C ASN A 496 13.32 -10.10 29.08
N ILE A 497 14.53 -10.55 28.77
CA ILE A 497 14.77 -11.62 27.79
C ILE A 497 14.74 -12.98 28.49
N GLN A 498 13.80 -13.84 28.08
CA GLN A 498 13.57 -15.11 28.77
C GLN A 498 14.45 -16.26 28.26
N TYR A 499 14.99 -16.16 27.04
CA TYR A 499 15.79 -17.19 26.38
C TYR A 499 16.92 -16.58 25.56
N ASP A 500 17.98 -17.37 25.34
CA ASP A 500 19.08 -16.98 24.46
C ASP A 500 18.61 -16.85 23.02
N SER A 501 19.07 -15.79 22.34
CA SER A 501 18.77 -15.55 20.93
C SER A 501 20.00 -15.84 20.07
N THR A 502 19.78 -16.54 18.96
CA THR A 502 20.79 -16.76 17.91
C THR A 502 20.95 -15.57 16.96
N HIS A 503 20.03 -14.60 17.04
CA HIS A 503 20.03 -13.38 16.23
C HIS A 503 20.37 -12.17 17.08
N TRP A 504 20.85 -11.11 16.44
CA TRP A 504 20.99 -9.79 17.06
C TRP A 504 19.60 -9.21 17.33
N ALA A 505 19.50 -8.10 18.05
CA ALA A 505 18.20 -7.50 18.33
C ALA A 505 18.17 -6.00 18.07
N ILE A 506 17.13 -5.56 17.36
CA ILE A 506 16.86 -4.16 17.08
C ILE A 506 15.60 -3.74 17.84
N LEU A 507 15.61 -2.57 18.47
CA LEU A 507 14.41 -1.88 18.94
C LEU A 507 14.22 -0.61 18.09
N SER A 508 13.29 -0.66 17.15
CA SER A 508 13.06 0.38 16.15
C SER A 508 12.02 1.42 16.57
N GLU A 509 11.14 1.09 17.51
CA GLU A 509 10.12 2.00 18.01
C GLU A 509 9.94 1.79 19.51
N ILE A 510 10.00 2.89 20.26
CA ILE A 510 9.70 2.93 21.69
C ILE A 510 8.67 4.03 21.89
N TRP A 511 7.47 3.65 22.29
CA TRP A 511 6.41 4.60 22.58
C TRP A 511 5.74 4.26 23.91
N ILE A 512 5.89 5.15 24.88
CA ILE A 512 5.24 5.06 26.19
C ILE A 512 4.37 6.31 26.35
N LYS A 513 3.06 6.11 26.33
CA LYS A 513 2.08 7.18 26.49
C LYS A 513 1.65 7.27 27.95
N THR A 514 1.81 8.44 28.55
CA THR A 514 1.34 8.74 29.91
C THR A 514 -0.05 9.36 29.90
N SER A 515 -0.82 9.13 30.97
CA SER A 515 -2.07 9.85 31.20
C SER A 515 -1.76 11.26 31.73
N ASN A 516 -2.17 12.31 31.02
CA ASN A 516 -1.97 13.70 31.46
C ASN A 516 -2.90 14.03 32.63
N ALA A 517 -2.33 14.43 33.78
CA ALA A 517 -3.08 14.99 34.91
C ALA A 517 -3.67 16.40 34.60
N THR A 518 -3.29 17.02 33.49
CA THR A 518 -3.65 18.41 33.14
C THR A 518 -4.99 18.59 32.43
N SER A 519 -5.68 17.52 32.04
CA SER A 519 -6.97 17.63 31.33
C SER A 519 -8.19 17.78 32.26
N GLN A 520 -8.05 17.53 33.57
CA GLN A 520 -9.15 17.61 34.54
C GLN A 520 -9.21 18.94 35.32
N ALA A 521 -8.13 19.74 35.36
CA ALA A 521 -8.15 21.05 36.03
C ALA A 521 -8.83 22.17 35.23
N ASN A 522 -8.89 22.03 33.89
CA ASN A 522 -9.56 23.02 33.02
C ASN A 522 -11.07 22.79 32.88
N GLN A 523 -11.61 21.66 33.35
CA GLN A 523 -13.07 21.41 33.35
C GLN A 523 -13.75 21.82 34.66
N THR A 524 -13.01 21.90 35.77
CA THR A 524 -13.54 22.42 37.05
C THR A 524 -13.51 23.95 37.11
N SER A 525 -12.55 24.61 36.47
CA SER A 525 -12.50 26.07 36.40
C SER A 525 -13.56 26.68 35.46
N ALA A 526 -14.10 25.90 34.51
CA ALA A 526 -15.17 26.33 33.60
C ALA A 526 -16.59 26.05 34.13
N LYS A 527 -16.73 25.37 35.29
CA LYS A 527 -18.03 25.08 35.93
C LYS A 527 -18.34 25.96 37.15
N VAL A 528 -17.42 26.83 37.57
CA VAL A 528 -17.65 27.83 38.63
C VAL A 528 -17.93 29.23 38.05
N ALA A 529 -17.82 29.39 36.73
CA ALA A 529 -18.24 30.57 35.99
C ALA A 529 -19.36 30.20 35.00
N ARG A 530 -20.52 29.80 35.53
CA ARG A 530 -21.81 29.84 34.82
C ARG A 530 -22.96 29.96 35.81
#